data_AF-A0A7S9RUJ2-F1
#
_entry.id   AF-A0A7S9RUJ2-F1
#
_cell.length_a   1.000
_cell.length_b   1.000
_cell.length_c   1.000
_cell.angle_alpha   90.00
_cell.angle_beta   90.00
_cell.angle_gamma   90.00
#
_symmetry.space_group_name_H-M   'P 1'
#
loop_
_entity.id
_entity.type
_entity.pdbx_description
1 polymer ?
#
loop_
_entity_poly.entity_id
_entity_poly.type
_entity_poly.pdbx_seq_one_letter_code
_entity_poly.pdbx_strand_id
1 'polypeptide(L)'
;MNSDNLSLTFDLDWCNDEVLSYLLDKLIPNSVPATFFITHDTRLLHTIRKYDFFELGIHPNFNNGSSHGDNYKDVIDYCLNIVPEAISSRSHGLSISSNILIYMMERGIKIDSSILMPNINQMIKFNFEINGLKLIRCPYNWEDDYEFYQLNKKYSLQSIRNMTHKILDFHPIHIFLNSSTNESYIEYKKTGNILKNSLLGSESMLEDIIEAYSNKKINIYNLKSYMEIM
;
A
#
# COMPACT_ATOMS: atom_id res chain seq x y z
N MET A 1 17.40 -14.98 16.89
CA MET A 1 17.27 -13.52 16.60
C MET A 1 16.11 -13.42 15.64
N ASN A 2 14.95 -12.90 16.07
CA ASN A 2 13.83 -12.72 15.14
C ASN A 2 14.28 -11.70 14.10
N SER A 3 14.38 -12.11 12.85
CA SER A 3 14.59 -11.19 11.74
C SER A 3 13.44 -10.20 11.72
N ASP A 4 13.75 -8.91 11.57
CA ASP A 4 12.73 -7.87 11.45
C ASP A 4 12.02 -8.03 10.10
N ASN A 5 10.72 -8.36 10.14
CA ASN A 5 9.92 -8.67 8.96
C ASN A 5 8.98 -7.50 8.64
N LEU A 6 8.96 -7.07 7.38
CA LEU A 6 8.06 -6.05 6.83
C LEU A 6 7.18 -6.61 5.72
N SER A 7 6.01 -6.00 5.55
CA SER A 7 5.31 -5.94 4.27
C SER A 7 5.36 -4.51 3.73
N LEU A 8 5.76 -4.37 2.47
CA LEU A 8 5.63 -3.11 1.72
C LEU A 8 4.37 -3.12 0.88
N THR A 9 3.55 -2.09 1.04
CA THR A 9 2.32 -1.90 0.28
C THR A 9 2.29 -0.51 -0.33
N PHE A 10 1.67 -0.40 -1.51
CA PHE A 10 1.59 0.85 -2.25
C PHE A 10 0.17 1.08 -2.77
N ASP A 11 -0.46 2.16 -2.33
CA ASP A 11 -1.75 2.62 -2.84
C ASP A 11 -1.51 3.50 -4.06
N LEU A 12 -1.94 3.05 -5.26
CA LEU A 12 -1.56 3.69 -6.52
C LEU A 12 -2.16 5.08 -6.69
N ASP A 13 -3.35 5.33 -6.14
CA ASP A 13 -4.01 6.64 -6.08
C ASP A 13 -4.00 7.44 -7.40
N TRP A 14 -4.24 6.72 -8.50
CA TRP A 14 -4.30 7.29 -9.85
C TRP A 14 -3.03 8.04 -10.25
N CYS A 15 -1.86 7.61 -9.74
CA CYS A 15 -0.58 8.12 -10.20
C CYS A 15 -0.36 7.85 -11.70
N ASN A 16 0.37 8.74 -12.37
CA ASN A 16 0.69 8.56 -13.78
C ASN A 16 1.86 7.57 -13.98
N ASP A 17 2.07 7.17 -15.24
CA ASP A 17 3.11 6.19 -15.59
C ASP A 17 4.54 6.66 -15.24
N GLU A 18 4.83 7.97 -15.26
CA GLU A 18 6.14 8.50 -14.88
C GLU A 18 6.41 8.27 -13.39
N VAL A 19 5.44 8.61 -12.54
CA VAL A 19 5.49 8.42 -11.09
C VAL A 19 5.57 6.94 -10.74
N LEU A 20 4.77 6.10 -11.38
CA LEU A 20 4.80 4.65 -11.13
C LEU A 20 6.11 4.03 -11.62
N SER A 21 6.63 4.42 -12.79
CA SER A 21 7.93 3.94 -13.29
C SER A 21 9.06 4.30 -12.34
N TYR A 22 9.05 5.52 -11.78
CA TYR A 22 10.04 5.96 -10.80
C TYR A 22 10.10 5.05 -9.57
N LEU A 23 8.94 4.61 -9.07
CA LEU A 23 8.86 3.65 -7.98
C LEU A 23 9.40 2.28 -8.39
N LEU A 24 8.97 1.77 -9.55
CA LEU A 24 9.40 0.46 -10.05
C LEU A 24 10.91 0.38 -10.27
N ASP A 25 11.54 1.45 -10.75
CA ASP A 25 12.99 1.56 -10.95
C ASP A 25 13.78 1.47 -9.63
N LYS A 26 13.16 1.73 -8.48
CA LYS A 26 13.79 1.53 -7.17
C LYS A 26 13.65 0.08 -6.66
N LEU A 27 12.48 -0.52 -6.88
CA LEU A 27 12.14 -1.83 -6.32
C LEU A 27 12.71 -3.00 -7.13
N ILE A 28 12.58 -2.94 -8.46
CA ILE A 28 12.93 -4.05 -9.37
C ILE A 28 14.41 -4.44 -9.30
N PRO A 29 15.39 -3.51 -9.36
CA PRO A 29 16.81 -3.87 -9.40
C PRO A 29 17.26 -4.67 -8.17
N ASN A 30 16.62 -4.44 -7.03
CA ASN A 30 16.92 -5.11 -5.76
C ASN A 30 15.97 -6.29 -5.48
N SER A 31 15.04 -6.62 -6.39
CA SER A 31 14.01 -7.65 -6.20
C SER A 31 13.26 -7.48 -4.86
N VAL A 32 12.88 -6.23 -4.54
CA VAL A 32 12.19 -5.89 -3.29
C VAL A 32 10.73 -6.33 -3.39
N PRO A 33 10.26 -7.28 -2.56
CA PRO A 33 8.87 -7.72 -2.60
C PRO A 33 7.91 -6.59 -2.20
N ALA A 34 6.75 -6.53 -2.84
CA ALA A 34 5.77 -5.46 -2.60
C ALA A 34 4.37 -5.87 -3.03
N THR A 35 3.37 -5.19 -2.46
CA THR A 35 1.96 -5.26 -2.90
C THR A 35 1.54 -3.92 -3.45
N PHE A 36 0.91 -3.91 -4.61
CA PHE A 36 0.34 -2.71 -5.21
C PHE A 36 -1.17 -2.80 -5.20
N PHE A 37 -1.84 -1.88 -4.51
CA PHE A 37 -3.29 -1.76 -4.54
C PHE A 37 -3.69 -0.86 -5.71
N ILE A 38 -4.33 -1.45 -6.71
CA ILE A 38 -4.54 -0.85 -8.03
C ILE A 38 -5.86 -0.07 -8.09
N THR A 39 -5.77 1.20 -8.50
CA THR A 39 -6.95 2.04 -8.76
C THR A 39 -7.37 2.07 -10.23
N HIS A 40 -6.44 1.90 -11.18
CA HIS A 40 -6.73 2.10 -12.60
C HIS A 40 -5.87 1.22 -13.48
N ASP A 41 -6.32 1.02 -14.72
CA ASP A 41 -5.56 0.29 -15.72
C ASP A 41 -4.42 1.14 -16.28
N THR A 42 -3.23 0.55 -16.36
CA THR A 42 -2.03 1.15 -16.96
C THR A 42 -1.20 0.04 -17.59
N ARG A 43 -0.45 0.40 -18.64
CA ARG A 43 0.49 -0.52 -19.31
C ARG A 43 1.53 -1.09 -18.35
N LEU A 44 1.86 -0.36 -17.28
CA LEU A 44 2.84 -0.80 -16.28
C LEU A 44 2.36 -1.98 -15.44
N LEU A 45 1.06 -2.27 -15.38
CA LEU A 45 0.56 -3.48 -14.71
C LEU A 45 1.12 -4.76 -15.36
N HIS A 46 1.32 -4.76 -16.68
CA HIS A 46 1.99 -5.88 -17.37
C HIS A 46 3.46 -6.02 -16.97
N THR A 47 4.12 -4.93 -16.58
CA THR A 47 5.49 -4.98 -16.04
C THR A 47 5.47 -5.58 -14.64
N ILE A 48 4.58 -5.12 -13.76
CA ILE A 48 4.46 -5.62 -12.38
C ILE A 48 4.19 -7.13 -12.37
N ARG A 49 3.26 -7.60 -13.21
CA ARG A 49 2.90 -9.04 -13.34
C ARG A 49 4.05 -9.96 -13.74
N LYS A 50 5.15 -9.45 -14.30
CA LYS A 50 6.32 -10.27 -14.69
C LYS A 50 7.16 -10.72 -13.50
N TYR A 51 7.01 -10.08 -12.35
CA TYR A 51 7.82 -10.33 -11.16
C TYR A 51 6.99 -11.04 -10.11
N ASP A 52 7.44 -12.23 -9.70
CA ASP A 52 6.76 -13.10 -8.73
C ASP A 52 6.81 -12.56 -7.29
N PHE A 53 7.79 -11.71 -6.98
CA PHE A 53 7.89 -11.02 -5.71
C PHE A 53 6.89 -9.86 -5.55
N PHE A 54 6.20 -9.46 -6.63
CA PHE A 54 5.13 -8.49 -6.59
C PHE A 54 3.75 -9.14 -6.48
N GLU A 55 2.86 -8.48 -5.75
CA GLU A 55 1.44 -8.80 -5.65
C GLU A 55 0.61 -7.63 -6.18
N LEU A 56 -0.46 -7.92 -6.93
CA LEU A 56 -1.47 -6.95 -7.29
C LEU A 56 -2.73 -7.18 -6.45
N GLY A 57 -3.14 -6.16 -5.70
CA GLY A 57 -4.41 -6.07 -4.99
C GLY A 57 -5.33 -5.00 -5.60
N ILE A 58 -6.57 -4.90 -5.12
CA ILE A 58 -7.52 -3.86 -5.56
C ILE A 58 -7.52 -2.67 -4.59
N HIS A 59 -7.64 -1.45 -5.12
CA HIS A 59 -7.82 -0.21 -4.36
C HIS A 59 -9.18 0.46 -4.64
N PRO A 60 -10.30 -0.14 -4.21
CA PRO A 60 -11.63 0.36 -4.55
C PRO A 60 -11.92 1.72 -3.90
N ASN A 61 -12.42 2.66 -4.69
CA ASN A 61 -12.90 3.96 -4.23
C ASN A 61 -14.42 3.97 -4.14
N PHE A 62 -14.92 3.94 -2.89
CA PHE A 62 -16.34 3.92 -2.57
C PHE A 62 -16.95 5.32 -2.39
N ASN A 63 -16.20 6.39 -2.64
CA ASN A 63 -16.72 7.76 -2.54
C ASN A 63 -17.74 8.03 -3.65
N ASN A 64 -18.70 8.91 -3.35
CA ASN A 64 -19.68 9.36 -4.34
C ASN A 64 -18.98 10.02 -5.55
N GLY A 65 -19.38 9.64 -6.76
CA GLY A 65 -18.76 10.13 -8.00
C GLY A 65 -17.42 9.48 -8.34
N SER A 66 -17.07 8.38 -7.69
CA SER A 66 -15.92 7.55 -8.03
C SER A 66 -15.99 7.07 -9.49
N SER A 67 -14.83 7.05 -10.16
CA SER A 67 -14.70 6.48 -11.50
C SER A 67 -14.85 4.95 -11.53
N HIS A 68 -14.91 4.29 -10.36
CA HIS A 68 -15.02 2.84 -10.27
C HIS A 68 -16.48 2.36 -10.31
N GLY A 69 -17.47 3.23 -10.07
CA GLY A 69 -18.89 2.87 -10.16
C GLY A 69 -19.80 3.61 -9.18
N ASP A 70 -21.10 3.40 -9.34
CA ASP A 70 -22.15 4.12 -8.59
C ASP A 70 -22.49 3.48 -7.24
N ASN A 71 -22.17 2.20 -7.08
CA ASN A 71 -22.40 1.46 -5.83
C ASN A 71 -21.23 0.51 -5.53
N TYR A 72 -21.17 -0.01 -4.30
CA TYR A 72 -20.04 -0.81 -3.86
C TYR A 72 -19.79 -2.08 -4.69
N LYS A 73 -20.83 -2.67 -5.30
CA LYS A 73 -20.66 -3.85 -6.16
C LYS A 73 -19.99 -3.48 -7.45
N ASP A 74 -20.47 -2.43 -8.11
CA ASP A 74 -19.89 -1.93 -9.35
C ASP A 74 -18.43 -1.52 -9.14
N VAL A 75 -18.14 -0.84 -8.02
CA VAL A 75 -16.78 -0.42 -7.64
C VAL A 75 -15.83 -1.62 -7.49
N ILE A 76 -16.26 -2.68 -6.79
CA ILE A 76 -15.44 -3.88 -6.59
C ILE A 76 -15.25 -4.62 -7.92
N ASP A 77 -16.32 -4.76 -8.70
CA ASP A 77 -16.29 -5.44 -9.99
C ASP A 77 -15.40 -4.73 -11.00
N TYR A 78 -15.45 -3.40 -11.03
CA TYR A 78 -14.57 -2.57 -11.85
C TYR A 78 -13.09 -2.83 -11.52
N CYS A 79 -12.71 -2.77 -10.24
CA CYS A 79 -11.32 -3.03 -9.85
C CYS A 79 -10.87 -4.46 -10.19
N LEU A 80 -11.73 -5.46 -10.00
CA LEU A 80 -11.43 -6.84 -10.34
C LEU A 80 -11.39 -7.10 -11.85
N ASN A 81 -12.06 -6.28 -12.66
CA ASN A 81 -11.89 -6.35 -14.12
C ASN A 81 -10.48 -5.92 -14.55
N ILE A 82 -9.83 -5.01 -13.80
CA ILE A 82 -8.44 -4.58 -14.03
C ILE A 82 -7.44 -5.62 -13.49
N VAL A 83 -7.72 -6.17 -12.31
CA VAL A 83 -6.86 -7.14 -11.61
C VAL A 83 -7.67 -8.37 -11.20
N PRO A 84 -8.02 -9.26 -12.15
CA PRO A 84 -8.86 -10.43 -11.86
C PRO A 84 -8.19 -11.46 -10.95
N GLU A 85 -6.86 -11.41 -10.81
CA GLU A 85 -6.08 -12.29 -9.95
C GLU A 85 -6.00 -11.82 -8.48
N ALA A 86 -6.50 -10.62 -8.17
CA ALA A 86 -6.35 -10.01 -6.85
C ALA A 86 -6.98 -10.86 -5.74
N ILE A 87 -6.23 -11.06 -4.66
CA ILE A 87 -6.73 -11.68 -3.42
C ILE A 87 -6.70 -10.72 -2.22
N SER A 88 -6.04 -9.58 -2.37
CA SER A 88 -5.88 -8.56 -1.34
C SER A 88 -6.60 -7.29 -1.76
N SER A 89 -7.20 -6.61 -0.78
CA SER A 89 -7.87 -5.32 -0.97
C SER A 89 -7.46 -4.34 0.12
N ARG A 90 -7.35 -3.07 -0.24
CA ARG A 90 -7.38 -1.94 0.68
C ARG A 90 -8.30 -0.88 0.07
N SER A 91 -9.30 -0.41 0.79
CA SER A 91 -10.21 0.62 0.26
C SER A 91 -9.55 1.99 0.27
N HIS A 92 -9.74 2.76 -0.80
CA HIS A 92 -9.38 4.18 -0.80
C HIS A 92 -10.13 4.93 0.30
N GLY A 93 -9.40 5.75 1.06
CA GLY A 93 -9.92 6.43 2.26
C GLY A 93 -10.39 5.48 3.36
N LEU A 94 -9.92 4.23 3.36
CA LEU A 94 -10.21 3.20 4.38
C LEU A 94 -11.71 2.95 4.59
N SER A 95 -12.50 3.12 3.52
CA SER A 95 -13.95 2.91 3.54
C SER A 95 -14.29 1.43 3.75
N ILE A 96 -14.98 1.11 4.85
CA ILE A 96 -15.36 -0.26 5.21
C ILE A 96 -16.82 -0.36 5.64
N SER A 97 -17.46 -1.48 5.30
CA SER A 97 -18.75 -1.91 5.87
C SER A 97 -18.90 -3.42 5.72
N SER A 98 -19.76 -4.05 6.52
CA SER A 98 -20.00 -5.50 6.40
C SER A 98 -20.45 -5.91 5.00
N ASN A 99 -21.29 -5.11 4.34
CA ASN A 99 -21.75 -5.39 2.97
C ASN A 99 -20.61 -5.35 1.94
N ILE A 100 -19.68 -4.39 2.09
CA ILE A 100 -18.47 -4.31 1.26
C ILE A 100 -17.60 -5.56 1.47
N LEU A 101 -17.32 -5.91 2.73
CA LEU A 101 -16.47 -7.06 3.04
C LEU A 101 -17.09 -8.39 2.58
N ILE A 102 -18.41 -8.56 2.74
CA ILE A 102 -19.14 -9.73 2.23
C ILE A 102 -18.96 -9.85 0.72
N TYR A 103 -19.23 -8.78 -0.01
CA TYR A 103 -19.15 -8.82 -1.48
C TYR A 103 -17.71 -9.02 -1.96
N MET A 104 -16.70 -8.42 -1.31
CA MET A 104 -15.29 -8.71 -1.58
C MET A 104 -14.98 -10.22 -1.46
N MET A 105 -15.45 -10.87 -0.37
CA MET A 105 -15.26 -12.31 -0.19
C MET A 105 -15.97 -13.13 -1.26
N GLU A 106 -17.22 -12.78 -1.61
CA GLU A 106 -17.97 -13.43 -2.70
C GLU A 106 -17.26 -13.33 -4.05
N ARG A 107 -16.43 -12.28 -4.23
CA ARG A 107 -15.61 -12.04 -5.42
C ARG A 107 -14.18 -12.60 -5.34
N GLY A 108 -13.85 -13.33 -4.27
CA GLY A 108 -12.58 -14.06 -4.15
C GLY A 108 -11.48 -13.33 -3.38
N ILE A 109 -11.74 -12.14 -2.85
CA ILE A 109 -10.79 -11.45 -1.95
C ILE A 109 -10.69 -12.23 -0.64
N LYS A 110 -9.46 -12.39 -0.16
CA LYS A 110 -9.10 -13.17 1.03
C LYS A 110 -8.46 -12.31 2.13
N ILE A 111 -7.87 -11.18 1.76
CA ILE A 111 -7.14 -10.29 2.67
C ILE A 111 -7.69 -8.86 2.53
N ASP A 112 -8.06 -8.25 3.65
CA ASP A 112 -8.40 -6.83 3.76
C ASP A 112 -7.39 -6.09 4.63
N SER A 113 -6.81 -5.02 4.09
CA SER A 113 -5.83 -4.17 4.76
C SER A 113 -6.35 -2.74 5.02
N SER A 114 -7.67 -2.54 5.11
CA SER A 114 -8.30 -1.22 5.24
C SER A 114 -8.41 -0.69 6.68
N ILE A 115 -7.52 -1.09 7.59
CA ILE A 115 -7.49 -0.59 8.98
C ILE A 115 -6.10 -0.02 9.27
N LEU A 116 -6.00 1.30 9.45
CA LEU A 116 -4.81 1.93 9.98
C LEU A 116 -4.79 1.87 11.52
N MET A 117 -3.74 1.28 12.09
CA MET A 117 -3.44 1.27 13.52
C MET A 117 -2.05 1.85 13.74
N PRO A 118 -1.91 3.19 13.70
CA PRO A 118 -0.60 3.83 13.64
C PRO A 118 0.17 3.54 14.93
N ASN A 119 1.46 3.25 14.81
CA ASN A 119 2.37 3.04 15.92
C ASN A 119 2.11 1.81 16.82
N ILE A 120 1.22 0.89 16.42
CA ILE A 120 1.05 -0.35 17.17
C ILE A 120 2.30 -1.23 17.01
N ASN A 121 2.87 -1.66 18.14
CA ASN A 121 4.08 -2.48 18.12
C ASN A 121 3.80 -3.93 17.76
N GLN A 122 2.68 -4.49 18.24
CA GLN A 122 2.27 -5.87 18.00
C GLN A 122 0.91 -5.85 17.32
N MET A 123 0.95 -6.07 16.01
CA MET A 123 -0.23 -6.15 15.18
C MET A 123 -0.72 -7.59 15.10
N ILE A 124 -2.03 -7.77 15.09
CA ILE A 124 -2.67 -9.08 15.01
C ILE A 124 -3.56 -9.09 13.78
N LYS A 125 -3.43 -10.11 12.91
CA LYS A 125 -4.46 -10.43 11.92
C LYS A 125 -5.59 -11.18 12.61
N PHE A 126 -6.81 -10.98 12.14
CA PHE A 126 -7.99 -11.67 12.64
C PHE A 126 -8.90 -12.06 11.50
N ASN A 127 -9.74 -13.07 11.74
CA ASN A 127 -10.72 -13.50 10.75
C ASN A 127 -12.03 -12.74 10.96
N PHE A 128 -12.56 -12.17 9.89
CA PHE A 128 -13.95 -11.75 9.80
C PHE A 128 -14.74 -12.86 9.12
N GLU A 129 -15.68 -13.46 9.85
CA GLU A 129 -16.46 -14.62 9.39
C GLU A 129 -17.94 -14.30 9.43
N ILE A 130 -18.63 -14.44 8.31
CA ILE A 130 -20.07 -14.17 8.17
C ILE A 130 -20.62 -14.96 6.98
N ASN A 131 -21.84 -15.50 7.11
CA ASN A 131 -22.50 -16.29 6.05
C ASN A 131 -21.66 -17.46 5.49
N GLY A 132 -20.78 -18.05 6.32
CA GLY A 132 -19.86 -19.11 5.90
C GLY A 132 -18.67 -18.63 5.06
N LEU A 133 -18.54 -17.32 4.82
CA LEU A 133 -17.40 -16.68 4.20
C LEU A 133 -16.39 -16.27 5.27
N LYS A 134 -15.12 -16.14 4.86
CA LYS A 134 -14.00 -15.81 5.73
C LYS A 134 -13.03 -14.85 5.04
N LEU A 135 -12.69 -13.77 5.73
CA LEU A 135 -11.73 -12.77 5.30
C LEU A 135 -10.67 -12.58 6.38
N ILE A 136 -9.40 -12.62 6.00
CA ILE A 136 -8.32 -12.19 6.89
C ILE A 136 -8.31 -10.67 6.87
N ARG A 137 -8.50 -10.05 8.03
CA ARG A 137 -8.31 -8.62 8.21
C ARG A 137 -6.97 -8.39 8.90
N CYS A 138 -6.11 -7.62 8.25
CA CYS A 138 -4.81 -7.24 8.78
C CYS A 138 -4.70 -5.71 8.81
N PRO A 139 -4.58 -5.10 9.99
CA PRO A 139 -4.25 -3.68 10.05
C PRO A 139 -2.88 -3.41 9.42
N TYR A 140 -2.60 -2.14 9.12
CA TYR A 140 -1.27 -1.63 8.82
C TYR A 140 -0.95 -0.48 9.77
N ASN A 141 0.33 -0.16 9.96
CA ASN A 141 0.75 0.62 11.13
C ASN A 141 1.65 1.82 10.86
N TRP A 142 1.82 2.16 9.58
CA TRP A 142 2.51 3.35 9.10
C TRP A 142 2.02 3.70 7.69
N GLU A 143 1.87 4.99 7.41
CA GLU A 143 1.44 5.53 6.12
C GLU A 143 2.12 6.88 5.89
N ASP A 144 2.59 7.14 4.68
CA ASP A 144 3.43 8.29 4.39
C ASP A 144 2.71 9.65 4.54
N ASP A 145 1.45 9.75 4.12
CA ASP A 145 0.66 10.97 4.23
C ASP A 145 0.01 11.15 5.62
N TYR A 146 -0.28 10.06 6.34
CA TYR A 146 -0.60 10.10 7.76
C TYR A 146 0.50 10.81 8.57
N GLU A 147 1.76 10.57 8.22
CA GLU A 147 2.93 11.21 8.83
C GLU A 147 2.97 12.73 8.59
N PHE A 148 2.29 13.28 7.57
CA PHE A 148 2.21 14.73 7.35
C PHE A 148 1.62 15.47 8.56
N TYR A 149 0.69 14.81 9.26
CA TYR A 149 -0.08 15.37 10.37
C TYR A 149 0.55 15.14 11.74
N GLN A 150 1.68 14.45 11.82
CA GLN A 150 2.32 14.12 13.09
C GLN A 150 3.35 15.19 13.50
N LEU A 151 3.46 15.43 14.81
CA LEU A 151 4.52 16.28 15.37
C LEU A 151 5.90 15.62 15.23
N ASN A 152 5.97 14.32 15.51
CA ASN A 152 7.20 13.52 15.45
C ASN A 152 7.14 12.59 14.24
N LYS A 153 7.43 13.14 13.06
CA LYS A 153 7.33 12.42 11.78
C LYS A 153 8.35 11.29 11.67
N LYS A 154 7.92 10.16 11.11
CA LYS A 154 8.69 8.93 11.03
C LYS A 154 9.07 8.56 9.59
N TYR A 155 10.07 9.24 9.05
CA TYR A 155 10.59 9.01 7.69
C TYR A 155 11.97 8.34 7.65
N SER A 156 12.22 7.40 8.58
CA SER A 156 13.41 6.54 8.55
C SER A 156 13.10 5.18 9.18
N LEU A 157 13.77 4.11 8.73
CA LEU A 157 13.55 2.76 9.28
C LEU A 157 13.81 2.73 10.80
N GLN A 158 14.78 3.52 11.25
CA GLN A 158 15.13 3.65 12.65
C GLN A 158 13.97 4.19 13.51
N SER A 159 13.15 5.09 12.96
CA SER A 159 12.03 5.71 13.69
C SER A 159 10.89 4.73 13.99
N ILE A 160 10.84 3.61 13.26
CA ILE A 160 9.84 2.54 13.44
C ILE A 160 10.44 1.23 13.96
N ARG A 161 11.72 1.21 14.36
CA ARG A 161 12.45 0.00 14.77
C ARG A 161 11.79 -0.81 15.89
N ASN A 162 10.97 -0.17 16.72
CA ASN A 162 10.31 -0.81 17.87
C ASN A 162 9.02 -1.55 17.46
N MET A 163 8.50 -1.35 16.25
CA MET A 163 7.37 -2.10 15.74
C MET A 163 7.82 -3.53 15.43
N THR A 164 7.14 -4.54 15.95
CA THR A 164 7.52 -5.96 15.75
C THR A 164 6.96 -6.50 14.43
N HIS A 165 5.72 -6.13 14.11
CA HIS A 165 5.09 -6.40 12.83
C HIS A 165 4.90 -5.08 12.10
N LYS A 166 5.29 -5.02 10.83
CA LYS A 166 5.26 -3.78 10.06
C LYS A 166 4.59 -4.03 8.72
N ILE A 167 3.46 -3.38 8.50
CA ILE A 167 2.84 -3.28 7.18
C ILE A 167 2.81 -1.78 6.91
N LEU A 168 3.61 -1.36 5.93
CA LEU A 168 3.84 0.05 5.63
C LEU A 168 3.15 0.41 4.33
N ASP A 169 2.45 1.53 4.34
CA ASP A 169 1.74 2.05 3.20
C ASP A 169 2.41 3.30 2.64
N PHE A 170 2.54 3.33 1.32
CA PHE A 170 3.16 4.43 0.60
C PHE A 170 2.34 4.77 -0.63
N HIS A 171 2.32 6.03 -0.99
CA HIS A 171 1.76 6.48 -2.25
C HIS A 171 2.89 6.79 -3.24
N PRO A 172 2.85 6.26 -4.49
CA PRO A 172 3.90 6.51 -5.48
C PRO A 172 4.23 7.99 -5.68
N ILE A 173 3.21 8.86 -5.62
CA ILE A 173 3.39 10.31 -5.75
C ILE A 173 4.22 10.92 -4.62
N HIS A 174 4.05 10.44 -3.39
CA HIS A 174 4.78 10.96 -2.24
C HIS A 174 6.24 10.50 -2.25
N ILE A 175 6.51 9.30 -2.77
CA ILE A 175 7.88 8.84 -3.05
C ILE A 175 8.50 9.68 -4.17
N PHE A 176 7.79 9.92 -5.27
CA PHE A 176 8.31 10.72 -6.38
C PHE A 176 8.71 12.14 -5.95
N LEU A 177 7.96 12.74 -5.03
CA LEU A 177 8.20 14.09 -4.50
C LEU A 177 9.06 14.12 -3.21
N ASN A 178 9.46 12.96 -2.68
CA ASN A 178 10.00 12.82 -1.31
C ASN A 178 9.17 13.57 -0.25
N SER A 179 7.84 13.49 -0.34
CA SER A 179 6.94 14.31 0.48
C SER A 179 7.14 14.04 1.97
N SER A 180 7.23 15.10 2.77
CA SER A 180 7.17 15.07 4.24
C SER A 180 6.00 15.88 4.80
N THR A 181 5.27 16.55 3.92
CA THR A 181 4.12 17.41 4.16
C THR A 181 3.25 17.44 2.91
N ASN A 182 2.05 18.00 3.01
CA ASN A 182 1.13 18.10 1.88
C ASN A 182 1.49 19.23 0.89
N GLU A 183 2.42 20.15 1.22
CA GLU A 183 2.67 21.32 0.36
C GLU A 183 3.25 20.95 -1.01
N SER A 184 4.22 20.03 -1.06
CA SER A 184 4.80 19.57 -2.34
C SER A 184 3.76 18.92 -3.23
N TYR A 185 2.86 18.12 -2.66
CA TYR A 185 1.78 17.48 -3.39
C TYR A 185 0.76 18.51 -3.93
N ILE A 186 0.35 19.47 -3.09
CA ILE A 186 -0.58 20.54 -3.50
C ILE A 186 0.02 21.38 -4.62
N GLU A 187 1.30 21.72 -4.54
CA GLU A 187 1.98 22.50 -5.57
C GLU A 187 2.08 21.70 -6.87
N TYR A 188 2.53 20.44 -6.81
CA TYR A 188 2.58 19.56 -7.98
C TYR A 188 1.22 19.44 -8.67
N LYS A 189 0.14 19.26 -7.89
CA LYS A 189 -1.22 19.17 -8.43
C LYS A 189 -1.68 20.46 -9.12
N LYS A 190 -1.22 21.63 -8.63
CA LYS A 190 -1.59 22.94 -9.18
C LYS A 190 -0.80 23.31 -10.44
N THR A 191 0.50 23.04 -10.43
CA THR A 191 1.42 23.62 -11.43
C THR A 191 2.16 22.58 -12.25
N GLY A 192 2.13 21.31 -11.85
CA GLY A 192 2.98 20.25 -12.41
C GLY A 192 4.46 20.38 -12.00
N ASN A 193 4.82 21.40 -11.21
CA ASN A 193 6.19 21.62 -10.79
C ASN A 193 6.60 20.60 -9.72
N ILE A 194 7.77 20.02 -9.90
CA ILE A 194 8.35 19.08 -8.96
C ILE A 194 9.12 19.86 -7.89
N LEU A 195 8.55 19.98 -6.70
CA LEU A 195 9.24 20.48 -5.51
C LEU A 195 9.62 19.33 -4.59
N LYS A 196 10.79 18.73 -4.84
CA LYS A 196 11.32 17.68 -3.98
C LYS A 196 11.79 18.25 -2.64
N ASN A 197 11.33 17.65 -1.55
CA ASN A 197 11.88 17.89 -0.23
C ASN A 197 13.35 17.41 -0.17
N SER A 198 14.23 18.22 0.44
CA SER A 198 15.65 17.89 0.63
C SER A 198 15.95 17.24 1.98
N LEU A 199 14.97 17.19 2.88
CA LEU A 199 15.07 16.52 4.18
C LEU A 199 14.49 15.09 4.10
N LEU A 200 14.39 14.44 5.26
CA LEU A 200 13.72 13.14 5.36
C LEU A 200 12.25 13.26 4.91
N GLY A 201 11.84 12.33 4.05
CA GLY A 201 10.46 12.19 3.59
C GLY A 201 10.18 10.76 3.13
N SER A 202 9.10 10.61 2.38
CA SER A 202 8.59 9.31 1.92
C SER A 202 9.63 8.54 1.09
N GLU A 203 10.40 9.24 0.26
CA GLU A 203 11.46 8.63 -0.55
C GLU A 203 12.63 8.17 0.32
N SER A 204 13.08 9.03 1.25
CA SER A 204 14.17 8.69 2.17
C SER A 204 13.85 7.45 3.01
N MET A 205 12.60 7.34 3.48
CA MET A 205 12.12 6.17 4.22
C MET A 205 12.18 4.90 3.38
N LEU A 206 11.74 4.95 2.12
CA LEU A 206 11.80 3.80 1.23
C LEU A 206 13.26 3.40 0.92
N GLU A 207 14.14 4.37 0.71
CA GLU A 207 15.56 4.12 0.44
C GLU A 207 16.26 3.45 1.63
N ASP A 208 16.01 3.91 2.85
CA ASP A 208 16.49 3.27 4.10
C ASP A 208 16.06 1.79 4.17
N ILE A 209 14.80 1.50 3.81
CA ILE A 209 14.24 0.14 3.82
C ILE A 209 14.90 -0.73 2.75
N ILE A 210 15.04 -0.23 1.53
CA ILE A 210 15.68 -0.96 0.42
C ILE A 210 17.14 -1.25 0.78
N GLU A 211 17.88 -0.28 1.32
CA GLU A 211 19.26 -0.48 1.75
C GLU A 211 19.36 -1.55 2.84
N ALA A 212 18.47 -1.52 3.85
CA ALA A 212 18.45 -2.51 4.91
C ALA A 212 18.14 -3.91 4.38
N TYR A 213 17.23 -4.04 3.42
CA TYR A 213 16.88 -5.30 2.76
C TYR A 213 18.02 -5.84 1.90
N SER A 214 18.64 -5.01 1.06
CA SER A 214 19.79 -5.42 0.23
C SER A 214 20.99 -5.86 1.08
N ASN A 215 21.14 -5.28 2.28
CA ASN A 215 22.13 -5.68 3.28
C ASN A 215 21.71 -6.85 4.18
N LYS A 216 20.55 -7.48 3.92
CA LYS A 216 19.99 -8.62 4.68
C LYS A 216 19.80 -8.33 6.18
N LYS A 217 19.55 -7.06 6.54
CA LYS A 217 19.27 -6.64 7.91
C LYS A 217 17.78 -6.85 8.28
N ILE A 218 16.91 -6.83 7.28
CA ILE A 218 15.46 -7.05 7.40
C ILE A 218 15.00 -8.02 6.31
N ASN A 219 13.82 -8.61 6.48
CA ASN A 219 13.12 -9.32 5.42
C ASN A 219 11.90 -8.51 4.97
N ILE A 220 11.65 -8.49 3.68
CA ILE A 220 10.46 -7.86 3.09
C ILE A 220 9.65 -8.93 2.38
N TYR A 221 8.33 -8.83 2.49
CA TYR A 221 7.36 -9.71 1.86
C TYR A 221 6.29 -8.86 1.15
N ASN A 222 5.67 -9.41 0.11
CA ASN A 222 4.33 -8.94 -0.27
C ASN A 222 3.29 -9.37 0.78
N LEU A 223 2.12 -8.75 0.76
CA LEU A 223 1.14 -8.83 1.82
C LEU A 223 0.60 -10.26 1.97
N LYS A 224 0.29 -10.91 0.85
CA LYS A 224 -0.07 -12.33 0.79
C LYS A 224 0.92 -13.20 1.54
N SER A 225 2.21 -13.09 1.21
CA SER A 225 3.26 -13.91 1.83
C SER A 225 3.48 -13.54 3.30
N TYR A 226 3.36 -12.24 3.62
CA TYR A 226 3.45 -11.76 5.00
C TYR A 226 2.34 -12.35 5.89
N MET A 227 1.13 -12.52 5.35
CA MET A 227 0.03 -13.18 6.06
C MET A 227 0.26 -14.66 6.35
N GLU A 228 1.22 -15.33 5.72
CA GLU A 228 1.52 -16.74 6.03
C GLU A 228 2.47 -16.88 7.23
N ILE A 229 3.27 -15.85 7.51
CA ILE A 229 4.32 -15.87 8.55
C ILE A 229 3.97 -15.06 9.80
N MET A 230 2.98 -14.17 9.72
CA MET A 230 2.46 -13.40 10.87
C MET A 230 1.51 -14.23 11.72
#